data_AF-A0A2N3DP09-F1
#
_entry.id   AF-A0A2N3DP09-F1
#
_cell.length_a   1.000
_cell.length_b   1.000
_cell.length_c   1.000
_cell.angle_alpha   90.00
_cell.angle_beta   90.00
_cell.angle_gamma   90.00
#
_symmetry.space_group_name_H-M   'P 1'
#
loop_
_entity.id
_entity.type
_entity.pdbx_description
1 polymer ?
#
loop_
_entity_poly.entity_id
_entity_poly.type
_entity_poly.pdbx_seq_one_letter_code
_entity_poly.pdbx_strand_id
1 'polypeptide(L)'
;ALRSPAALDALETLLPELMKALGAAPDPDAALTRFDKLVAGLPSAIGFFHLLAAQPALAGIATRILWLAPTLADALSTRVELIEGLIDKRAFEAPATREELAAEWAHGLAGLDYERLLDRVRDRVGERRFAYGVQLVAGATDPLTIAWGYSELAEAALGVLADATVAEFTAAHGRVPDSELVVLALGRLGGRALTHASDLDLIYLFTGDHLAESDGPRPLGATTYYNRLAQRVTAAMSVPTAAGKLYDVDTRLRPSGAQGPLVVTLDSFERYQREEAWTWEHMALLRARPVYGSDAARAEVARIVADLLAVPREPGKLARDAAEMRGKMAAHKPAKGPLDIKGGPGGLVDLEFAMQVTQLATGQCHDPNIAAALACMKAAGLVPAEVCDAHGLLARMLVMLRLTAPEGEPATAAARQLVASACGEPGWPQLLAAHDAARQEIADWWAAIRPPQQEVEG
;
A
#
# COMPACT_ATOMS: atom_id res chain seq x y z
N ALA A 1 3.37 3.19 -33.85
CA ALA A 1 1.95 2.79 -34.02
C ALA A 1 1.37 2.92 -35.45
N LEU A 2 1.16 4.12 -36.02
CA LEU A 2 0.30 4.32 -37.22
C LEU A 2 1.01 4.20 -38.59
N ARG A 3 1.98 3.28 -38.73
CA ARG A 3 2.85 3.24 -39.93
C ARG A 3 2.36 2.33 -41.06
N SER A 4 1.30 1.56 -40.85
CA SER A 4 0.76 0.62 -41.84
C SER A 4 -0.68 0.97 -42.22
N PRO A 5 -1.13 0.63 -43.45
CA PRO A 5 -2.53 0.79 -43.86
C PRO A 5 -3.50 0.13 -42.87
N ALA A 6 -3.20 -1.09 -42.42
CA ALA A 6 -4.02 -1.79 -41.45
C ALA A 6 -4.16 -1.06 -40.10
N ALA A 7 -3.14 -0.31 -39.66
CA ALA A 7 -3.24 0.49 -38.44
C ALA A 7 -4.09 1.75 -38.64
N LEU A 8 -4.08 2.32 -39.85
CA LEU A 8 -4.96 3.44 -40.22
C LEU A 8 -6.41 2.97 -40.32
N ASP A 9 -6.68 1.86 -41.00
CA ASP A 9 -8.03 1.28 -41.12
C ASP A 9 -8.62 0.96 -39.73
N ALA A 10 -7.80 0.40 -38.83
CA ALA A 10 -8.21 0.10 -37.45
C ALA A 10 -8.54 1.39 -36.66
N LEU A 11 -7.75 2.45 -36.85
CA LEU A 11 -8.01 3.76 -36.25
C LEU A 11 -9.28 4.39 -36.84
N GLU A 12 -9.46 4.37 -38.15
CA GLU A 12 -10.65 4.90 -38.84
C GLU A 12 -11.94 4.23 -38.35
N THR A 13 -11.88 2.92 -38.08
CA THR A 13 -12.99 2.15 -37.50
C THR A 13 -13.34 2.64 -36.09
N LEU A 14 -12.33 2.94 -35.26
CA LEU A 14 -12.50 3.41 -33.89
C LEU A 14 -12.85 4.91 -33.80
N LEU A 15 -12.49 5.69 -34.82
CA LEU A 15 -12.48 7.15 -34.79
C LEU A 15 -13.82 7.78 -34.36
N PRO A 16 -15.00 7.31 -34.83
CA PRO A 16 -16.28 7.92 -34.41
C PRO A 16 -16.53 7.85 -32.91
N GLU A 17 -16.32 6.68 -32.30
CA GLU A 17 -16.53 6.48 -30.85
C GLU A 17 -15.42 7.15 -30.04
N LEU A 18 -14.17 7.10 -30.53
CA LEU A 18 -13.05 7.80 -29.89
C LEU A 18 -13.27 9.31 -29.87
N MET A 19 -13.69 9.92 -30.98
CA MET A 19 -13.97 11.35 -31.04
C MET A 19 -15.14 11.75 -30.15
N LYS A 20 -16.17 10.90 -30.04
CA LYS A 20 -17.27 11.11 -29.10
C LYS A 20 -16.80 11.03 -27.65
N ALA A 21 -15.95 10.06 -27.31
CA ALA A 21 -15.40 9.90 -25.96
C ALA A 21 -14.43 11.02 -25.58
N LEU A 22 -13.52 11.41 -26.49
CA LEU A 22 -12.59 12.53 -26.30
C LEU A 22 -13.33 13.88 -26.25
N GLY A 23 -14.35 14.07 -27.09
CA GLY A 23 -15.17 15.28 -27.09
C GLY A 23 -16.05 15.42 -25.84
N ALA A 24 -16.38 14.32 -25.18
CA ALA A 24 -17.05 14.31 -23.87
C ALA A 24 -16.08 14.54 -22.70
N ALA A 25 -14.76 14.54 -22.95
CA ALA A 25 -13.78 14.83 -21.92
C ALA A 25 -13.88 16.31 -21.50
N PRO A 26 -13.71 16.64 -20.22
CA PRO A 26 -13.74 18.04 -19.76
C PRO A 26 -12.60 18.90 -20.28
N ASP A 27 -11.52 18.27 -20.75
CA ASP A 27 -10.40 18.90 -21.44
C ASP A 27 -10.04 18.04 -22.66
N PRO A 28 -10.71 18.25 -23.81
CA PRO A 28 -10.50 17.43 -25.00
C PRO A 28 -9.06 17.50 -25.55
N ASP A 29 -8.40 18.65 -25.46
CA ASP A 29 -7.03 18.84 -25.98
C ASP A 29 -6.01 18.07 -25.13
N ALA A 30 -6.14 18.12 -23.81
CA ALA A 30 -5.28 17.33 -22.92
C ALA A 30 -5.57 15.83 -23.02
N ALA A 31 -6.83 15.44 -23.26
CA ALA A 31 -7.19 14.04 -23.50
C ALA A 31 -6.57 13.52 -24.81
N LEU A 32 -6.64 14.32 -25.89
CA LEU A 32 -6.02 13.99 -27.18
C LEU A 32 -4.50 13.88 -27.06
N THR A 33 -3.84 14.81 -26.35
CA THR A 33 -2.39 14.79 -26.13
C THR A 33 -1.95 13.52 -25.40
N ARG A 34 -2.70 13.08 -24.39
CA ARG A 34 -2.40 11.83 -23.66
C ARG A 34 -2.69 10.58 -24.49
N PHE A 35 -3.76 10.60 -25.28
CA PHE A 35 -4.04 9.52 -26.22
C PHE A 35 -2.93 9.39 -27.27
N ASP A 36 -2.45 10.51 -27.82
CA ASP A 36 -1.32 10.52 -28.75
C ASP A 36 -0.05 9.96 -28.09
N LYS A 37 0.28 10.38 -26.86
CA LYS A 37 1.41 9.82 -26.10
C LYS A 37 1.28 8.31 -25.88
N LEU A 38 0.09 7.83 -25.51
CA LEU A 38 -0.19 6.40 -25.35
C LEU A 38 0.07 5.66 -26.66
N VAL A 39 -0.56 6.09 -27.76
CA VAL A 39 -0.43 5.45 -29.07
C VAL A 39 1.01 5.52 -29.60
N ALA A 40 1.71 6.63 -29.40
CA ALA A 40 3.11 6.79 -29.79
C ALA A 40 4.04 5.80 -29.09
N GLY A 41 3.72 5.42 -27.85
CA GLY A 41 4.46 4.40 -27.07
C GLY A 41 4.23 2.96 -27.53
N LEU A 42 3.17 2.69 -28.32
CA LEU A 42 2.83 1.32 -28.72
C LEU A 42 3.74 0.78 -29.83
N PRO A 43 4.30 -0.44 -29.67
CA PRO A 43 4.99 -1.15 -30.76
C PRO A 43 4.07 -1.32 -31.98
N SER A 44 2.81 -1.68 -31.73
CA SER A 44 1.72 -1.74 -32.71
C SER A 44 0.41 -1.32 -32.06
N ALA A 45 -0.39 -0.51 -32.76
CA ALA A 45 -1.69 -0.08 -32.25
C ALA A 45 -2.89 -0.85 -32.85
N ILE A 46 -2.64 -1.79 -33.78
CA ILE A 46 -3.71 -2.51 -34.50
C ILE A 46 -4.59 -3.28 -33.53
N GLY A 47 -4.00 -4.15 -32.71
CA GLY A 47 -4.75 -4.98 -31.74
C GLY A 47 -5.50 -4.12 -30.72
N PHE A 48 -4.83 -3.07 -30.23
CA PHE A 48 -5.43 -2.10 -29.31
C PHE A 48 -6.68 -1.42 -29.90
N PHE A 49 -6.60 -0.89 -31.13
CA PHE A 49 -7.75 -0.23 -31.76
C PHE A 49 -8.87 -1.20 -32.10
N HIS A 50 -8.56 -2.41 -32.60
CA HIS A 50 -9.58 -3.44 -32.83
C HIS A 50 -10.29 -3.83 -31.54
N LEU A 51 -9.56 -3.96 -30.43
CA LEU A 51 -10.15 -4.25 -29.13
C LEU A 51 -11.10 -3.13 -28.69
N LEU A 52 -10.67 -1.88 -28.77
CA LEU A 52 -11.53 -0.74 -28.40
C LEU A 52 -12.76 -0.61 -29.30
N ALA A 53 -12.60 -0.83 -30.61
CA ALA A 53 -13.72 -0.82 -31.56
C ALA A 53 -14.71 -1.96 -31.29
N ALA A 54 -14.21 -3.14 -30.92
CA ALA A 54 -15.05 -4.30 -30.58
C ALA A 54 -15.71 -4.18 -29.21
N GLN A 55 -15.17 -3.36 -28.29
CA GLN A 55 -15.62 -3.22 -26.91
C GLN A 55 -15.83 -1.74 -26.52
N PRO A 56 -16.97 -1.12 -26.90
CA PRO A 56 -17.23 0.30 -26.63
C PRO A 56 -17.17 0.68 -25.14
N ALA A 57 -17.58 -0.23 -24.26
CA ALA A 57 -17.48 -0.01 -22.81
C ALA A 57 -16.01 0.13 -22.36
N LEU A 58 -15.11 -0.68 -22.92
CA LEU A 58 -13.69 -0.64 -22.64
C LEU A 58 -13.04 0.63 -23.20
N ALA A 59 -13.47 1.08 -24.39
CA ALA A 59 -13.06 2.37 -24.95
C ALA A 59 -13.45 3.53 -24.02
N GLY A 60 -14.67 3.55 -23.49
CA GLY A 60 -15.08 4.58 -22.52
C GLY A 60 -14.22 4.59 -21.25
N ILE A 61 -13.86 3.41 -20.73
CA ILE A 61 -12.97 3.27 -19.57
C ILE A 61 -11.55 3.75 -19.89
N ALA A 62 -10.98 3.31 -21.01
CA ALA A 62 -9.65 3.71 -21.45
C ALA A 62 -9.55 5.23 -21.57
N THR A 63 -10.58 5.86 -22.14
CA THR A 63 -10.59 7.31 -22.27
C THR A 63 -10.69 7.99 -20.90
N ARG A 64 -11.57 7.52 -20.00
CA ARG A 64 -11.64 7.99 -18.59
C ARG A 64 -10.30 7.91 -17.87
N ILE A 65 -9.56 6.81 -18.03
CA ILE A 65 -8.23 6.64 -17.45
C ILE A 65 -7.29 7.76 -17.90
N LEU A 66 -7.26 8.05 -19.22
CA LEU A 66 -6.36 9.05 -19.78
C LEU A 66 -6.51 10.42 -19.14
N TRP A 67 -7.73 10.89 -18.83
CA TRP A 67 -7.91 12.24 -18.27
C TRP A 67 -8.18 12.30 -16.77
N LEU A 68 -8.56 11.19 -16.11
CA LEU A 68 -8.84 11.17 -14.66
C LEU A 68 -7.66 10.66 -13.83
N ALA A 69 -6.84 9.77 -14.37
CA ALA A 69 -5.83 9.04 -13.60
C ALA A 69 -4.49 8.98 -14.35
N PRO A 70 -3.66 10.04 -14.26
CA PRO A 70 -2.33 10.06 -14.89
C PRO A 70 -1.48 8.84 -14.57
N THR A 71 -1.54 8.35 -13.32
CA THR A 71 -0.81 7.16 -12.87
C THR A 71 -1.20 5.90 -13.65
N LEU A 72 -2.50 5.71 -13.94
CA LEU A 72 -2.97 4.58 -14.76
C LEU A 72 -2.70 4.80 -16.24
N ALA A 73 -2.78 6.04 -16.73
CA ALA A 73 -2.44 6.37 -18.10
C ALA A 73 -0.97 6.05 -18.42
N ASP A 74 -0.05 6.39 -17.52
CA ASP A 74 1.38 6.06 -17.65
C ASP A 74 1.62 4.55 -17.56
N ALA A 75 0.90 3.84 -16.67
CA ALA A 75 0.96 2.37 -16.59
C ALA A 75 0.51 1.71 -17.90
N LEU A 76 -0.63 2.15 -18.44
CA LEU A 76 -1.18 1.66 -19.72
C LEU A 76 -0.26 1.98 -20.91
N SER A 77 0.41 3.13 -20.88
CA SER A 77 1.39 3.52 -21.90
C SER A 77 2.65 2.65 -21.88
N THR A 78 2.95 2.04 -20.73
CA THR A 78 4.09 1.14 -20.57
C THR A 78 3.71 -0.30 -20.89
N ARG A 79 2.49 -0.72 -20.55
CA ARG A 79 1.98 -2.09 -20.73
C ARG A 79 0.55 -2.04 -21.28
N VAL A 80 0.42 -2.10 -22.59
CA VAL A 80 -0.89 -2.01 -23.27
C VAL A 80 -1.78 -3.21 -22.96
N GLU A 81 -1.17 -4.36 -22.68
CA GLU A 81 -1.85 -5.62 -22.37
C GLU A 81 -2.70 -5.53 -21.09
N LEU A 82 -2.43 -4.55 -20.23
CA LEU A 82 -3.25 -4.28 -19.04
C LEU A 82 -4.72 -4.00 -19.40
N ILE A 83 -4.99 -3.47 -20.59
CA ILE A 83 -6.36 -3.22 -21.04
C ILE A 83 -7.10 -4.51 -21.41
N GLU A 84 -6.38 -5.53 -21.88
CA GLU A 84 -6.97 -6.84 -22.20
C GLU A 84 -7.45 -7.53 -20.93
N GLY A 85 -6.75 -7.32 -19.81
CA GLY A 85 -7.17 -7.78 -18.49
C GLY A 85 -8.52 -7.23 -18.02
N LEU A 86 -8.99 -6.11 -18.60
CA LEU A 86 -10.30 -5.52 -18.29
C LEU A 86 -11.46 -6.16 -19.07
N ILE A 87 -11.19 -7.02 -20.05
CA ILE A 87 -12.23 -7.77 -20.76
C ILE A 87 -12.89 -8.78 -19.81
N ASP A 88 -12.10 -9.29 -18.86
CA ASP A 88 -12.58 -10.20 -17.84
C ASP A 88 -13.51 -9.46 -16.85
N LYS A 89 -14.71 -10.01 -16.63
CA LYS A 89 -15.68 -9.44 -15.68
C LYS A 89 -15.10 -9.30 -14.26
N ARG A 90 -14.16 -10.18 -13.90
CA ARG A 90 -13.46 -10.16 -12.59
C ARG A 90 -12.69 -8.86 -12.35
N ALA A 91 -12.36 -8.10 -13.40
CA ALA A 91 -11.70 -6.80 -13.26
C ALA A 91 -12.58 -5.77 -12.50
N PHE A 92 -13.90 -5.95 -12.52
CA PHE A 92 -14.87 -5.05 -11.87
C PHE A 92 -15.57 -5.66 -10.66
N GLU A 93 -15.22 -6.89 -10.29
CA GLU A 93 -15.69 -7.52 -9.06
C GLU A 93 -14.99 -6.90 -7.84
N ALA A 94 -15.59 -7.07 -6.66
CA ALA A 94 -14.98 -6.64 -5.41
C ALA A 94 -13.56 -7.22 -5.26
N PRO A 95 -12.63 -6.50 -4.61
CA PRO A 95 -11.30 -7.03 -4.38
C PRO A 95 -11.32 -8.41 -3.73
N ALA A 96 -10.42 -9.27 -4.19
CA ALA A 96 -10.30 -10.65 -3.74
C ALA A 96 -9.37 -10.71 -2.52
N THR A 97 -9.63 -11.68 -1.66
CA THR A 97 -8.75 -12.03 -0.54
C THR A 97 -7.42 -12.59 -1.05
N ARG A 98 -6.38 -12.53 -0.22
CA ARG A 98 -5.07 -13.10 -0.57
C ARG A 98 -5.15 -14.61 -0.85
N GLU A 99 -6.04 -15.35 -0.17
CA GLU A 99 -6.25 -16.78 -0.39
C GLU A 99 -6.88 -17.05 -1.76
N GLU A 100 -7.89 -16.27 -2.16
CA GLU A 100 -8.51 -16.37 -3.49
C GLU A 100 -7.52 -16.03 -4.61
N LEU A 101 -6.69 -14.99 -4.41
CA LEU A 101 -5.64 -14.61 -5.35
C LEU A 101 -4.57 -15.72 -5.49
N ALA A 102 -4.11 -16.28 -4.38
CA ALA A 102 -3.14 -17.37 -4.39
C ALA A 102 -3.72 -18.62 -5.10
N ALA A 103 -4.98 -18.96 -4.84
CA ALA A 103 -5.67 -20.06 -5.51
C ALA A 103 -5.83 -19.82 -7.02
N GLU A 104 -6.17 -18.60 -7.43
CA GLU A 104 -6.26 -18.21 -8.84
C GLU A 104 -4.91 -18.37 -9.55
N TRP A 105 -3.81 -18.00 -8.90
CA TRP A 105 -2.49 -18.02 -9.51
C TRP A 105 -1.86 -19.41 -9.55
N ALA A 106 -2.22 -20.29 -8.62
CA ALA A 106 -1.59 -21.60 -8.42
C ALA A 106 -1.43 -22.41 -9.72
N HIS A 107 -2.49 -22.50 -10.54
CA HIS A 107 -2.43 -23.26 -11.80
C HIS A 107 -1.44 -22.67 -12.81
N GLY A 108 -1.36 -21.34 -12.90
CA GLY A 108 -0.47 -20.64 -13.83
C GLY A 108 0.99 -20.57 -13.36
N LEU A 109 1.25 -20.87 -12.09
CA LEU A 109 2.60 -20.86 -11.49
C LEU A 109 3.21 -22.25 -11.35
N ALA A 110 2.40 -23.31 -11.40
CA ALA A 110 2.85 -24.68 -11.23
C ALA A 110 3.93 -25.05 -12.25
N GLY A 111 5.07 -25.55 -11.76
CA GLY A 111 6.17 -26.05 -12.59
C GLY A 111 7.03 -24.98 -13.27
N LEU A 112 6.79 -23.69 -13.01
CA LEU A 112 7.71 -22.63 -13.44
C LEU A 112 9.03 -22.71 -12.66
N ASP A 113 10.12 -22.37 -13.34
CA ASP A 113 11.37 -22.05 -12.66
C ASP A 113 11.23 -20.74 -11.86
N TYR A 114 12.21 -20.47 -11.00
CA TYR A 114 12.15 -19.33 -10.09
C TYR A 114 12.04 -17.99 -10.84
N GLU A 115 12.85 -17.77 -11.87
CA GLU A 115 12.85 -16.51 -12.63
C GLU A 115 11.51 -16.27 -13.34
N ARG A 116 10.95 -17.30 -13.99
CA ARG A 116 9.63 -17.21 -14.64
C ARG A 116 8.49 -17.03 -13.63
N LEU A 117 8.62 -17.61 -12.43
CA LEU A 117 7.68 -17.40 -11.34
C LEU A 117 7.70 -15.93 -10.88
N LEU A 118 8.90 -15.35 -10.69
CA LEU A 118 9.06 -13.93 -10.35
C LEU A 118 8.35 -13.01 -11.35
N ASP A 119 8.54 -13.27 -12.64
CA ASP A 119 7.91 -12.52 -13.73
C ASP A 119 6.39 -12.72 -13.75
N ARG A 120 5.92 -13.97 -13.64
CA ARG A 120 4.49 -14.26 -13.68
C ARG A 120 3.72 -13.62 -12.52
N VAL A 121 4.28 -13.61 -11.31
CA VAL A 121 3.67 -12.92 -10.16
C VAL A 121 3.59 -11.41 -10.41
N ARG A 122 4.62 -10.79 -11.01
CA ARG A 122 4.60 -9.37 -11.38
C ARG A 122 3.52 -9.04 -12.39
N ASP A 123 3.31 -9.92 -13.37
CA ASP A 123 2.22 -9.75 -14.34
C ASP A 123 0.86 -9.80 -13.66
N ARG A 124 0.61 -10.81 -12.82
CA ARG A 124 -0.65 -10.95 -12.07
C ARG A 124 -0.92 -9.76 -11.16
N VAL A 125 0.11 -9.29 -10.45
CA VAL A 125 -0.01 -8.12 -9.59
C VAL A 125 -0.23 -6.85 -10.39
N GLY A 126 0.48 -6.67 -11.52
CA GLY A 126 0.29 -5.54 -12.43
C GLY A 126 -1.13 -5.47 -12.98
N GLU A 127 -1.64 -6.58 -13.50
CA GLU A 127 -3.01 -6.73 -14.01
C GLU A 127 -4.03 -6.37 -12.93
N ARG A 128 -3.93 -6.99 -11.74
CA ARG A 128 -4.90 -6.78 -10.66
C ARG A 128 -4.82 -5.38 -10.05
N ARG A 129 -3.61 -4.85 -9.87
CA ARG A 129 -3.38 -3.47 -9.38
C ARG A 129 -3.98 -2.45 -10.34
N PHE A 130 -3.82 -2.66 -11.65
CA PHE A 130 -4.43 -1.82 -12.66
C PHE A 130 -5.96 -1.89 -12.59
N ALA A 131 -6.54 -3.10 -12.54
CA ALA A 131 -7.99 -3.27 -12.41
C ALA A 131 -8.58 -2.57 -11.17
N TYR A 132 -7.93 -2.68 -10.00
CA TYR A 132 -8.34 -1.94 -8.80
C TYR A 132 -8.29 -0.41 -8.98
N GLY A 133 -7.27 0.09 -9.66
CA GLY A 133 -7.22 1.51 -10.04
C GLY A 133 -8.38 1.89 -10.97
N VAL A 134 -8.73 1.04 -11.92
CA VAL A 134 -9.85 1.26 -12.84
C VAL A 134 -11.18 1.32 -12.09
N GLN A 135 -11.38 0.49 -11.06
CA GLN A 135 -12.58 0.56 -10.21
C GLN A 135 -12.72 1.91 -9.50
N LEU A 136 -11.61 2.50 -9.03
CA LEU A 136 -11.60 3.85 -8.46
C LEU A 136 -11.99 4.90 -9.50
N VAL A 137 -11.45 4.80 -10.73
CA VAL A 137 -11.79 5.72 -11.83
C VAL A 137 -13.25 5.57 -12.27
N ALA A 138 -13.77 4.34 -12.26
CA ALA A 138 -15.17 4.05 -12.58
C ALA A 138 -16.13 4.61 -11.52
N GLY A 139 -15.67 4.76 -10.28
CA GLY A 139 -16.50 5.13 -9.13
C GLY A 139 -17.40 3.99 -8.67
N ALA A 140 -17.00 2.74 -8.93
CA ALA A 140 -17.83 1.55 -8.67
C ALA A 140 -17.66 0.98 -7.26
N THR A 141 -16.49 1.21 -6.64
CA THR A 141 -16.09 0.60 -5.37
C THR A 141 -15.57 1.68 -4.43
N ASP A 142 -15.95 1.59 -3.15
CA ASP A 142 -15.46 2.50 -2.11
C ASP A 142 -13.91 2.49 -2.03
N PRO A 143 -13.24 3.65 -1.96
CA PRO A 143 -11.77 3.70 -1.98
C PRO A 143 -11.09 2.93 -0.84
N LEU A 144 -11.73 2.80 0.33
CA LEU A 144 -11.16 2.04 1.45
C LEU A 144 -11.24 0.53 1.19
N THR A 145 -12.27 0.07 0.49
CA THR A 145 -12.37 -1.33 0.04
C THR A 145 -11.26 -1.66 -0.96
N ILE A 146 -10.96 -0.74 -1.88
CA ILE A 146 -9.83 -0.88 -2.79
C ILE A 146 -8.48 -0.86 -2.05
N ALA A 147 -8.34 -0.03 -1.01
CA ALA A 147 -7.13 0.01 -0.19
C ALA A 147 -6.86 -1.31 0.55
N TRP A 148 -7.92 -1.93 1.06
CA TRP A 148 -7.86 -3.30 1.57
C TRP A 148 -7.41 -4.28 0.48
N GLY A 149 -8.03 -4.21 -0.70
CA GLY A 149 -7.66 -5.04 -1.86
C GLY A 149 -6.19 -4.93 -2.28
N TYR A 150 -5.61 -3.73 -2.29
CA TYR A 150 -4.17 -3.56 -2.54
C TYR A 150 -3.30 -4.26 -1.51
N SER A 151 -3.76 -4.33 -0.25
CA SER A 151 -3.06 -5.00 0.84
C SER A 151 -3.12 -6.52 0.69
N GLU A 152 -4.29 -7.07 0.38
CA GLU A 152 -4.46 -8.51 0.08
C GLU A 152 -3.61 -8.93 -1.13
N LEU A 153 -3.55 -8.09 -2.17
CA LEU A 153 -2.71 -8.33 -3.35
C LEU A 153 -1.22 -8.37 -3.02
N ALA A 154 -0.75 -7.47 -2.15
CA ALA A 154 0.64 -7.45 -1.70
C ALA A 154 0.97 -8.69 -0.84
N GLU A 155 0.06 -9.12 0.03
CA GLU A 155 0.23 -10.32 0.85
C GLU A 155 0.24 -11.61 0.01
N ALA A 156 -0.65 -11.74 -0.98
CA ALA A 156 -0.66 -12.89 -1.88
C ALA A 156 0.68 -13.00 -2.64
N ALA A 157 1.19 -11.87 -3.13
CA ALA A 157 2.48 -11.83 -3.81
C ALA A 157 3.63 -12.19 -2.86
N LEU A 158 3.64 -11.63 -1.65
CA LEU A 158 4.63 -11.95 -0.63
C LEU A 158 4.63 -13.45 -0.29
N GLY A 159 3.45 -14.05 -0.08
CA GLY A 159 3.33 -15.47 0.24
C GLY A 159 3.93 -16.36 -0.84
N VAL A 160 3.49 -16.18 -2.09
CA VAL A 160 3.97 -16.96 -3.25
C VAL A 160 5.48 -16.80 -3.45
N LEU A 161 5.98 -15.57 -3.39
CA LEU A 161 7.39 -15.28 -3.65
C LEU A 161 8.28 -15.78 -2.51
N ALA A 162 7.87 -15.57 -1.26
CA ALA A 162 8.61 -16.07 -0.10
C ALA A 162 8.65 -17.60 -0.09
N ASP A 163 7.55 -18.30 -0.40
CA ASP A 163 7.53 -19.76 -0.49
C ASP A 163 8.49 -20.29 -1.57
N ALA A 164 8.47 -19.67 -2.75
CA ALA A 164 9.39 -20.02 -3.83
C ALA A 164 10.86 -19.77 -3.43
N THR A 165 11.15 -18.63 -2.79
CA THR A 165 12.51 -18.31 -2.31
C THR A 165 12.95 -19.29 -1.22
N VAL A 166 12.08 -19.62 -0.26
CA VAL A 166 12.37 -20.60 0.80
C VAL A 166 12.68 -21.97 0.20
N ALA A 167 11.87 -22.43 -0.76
CA ALA A 167 12.09 -23.71 -1.42
C ALA A 167 13.44 -23.79 -2.13
N GLU A 168 13.81 -22.75 -2.91
CA GLU A 168 15.12 -22.69 -3.56
C GLU A 168 16.27 -22.66 -2.54
N PHE A 169 16.11 -21.86 -1.47
CA PHE A 169 17.11 -21.73 -0.43
C PHE A 169 17.31 -23.05 0.34
N THR A 170 16.21 -23.77 0.64
CA THR A 170 16.25 -25.09 1.24
C THR A 170 16.91 -26.13 0.33
N ALA A 171 16.66 -26.10 -0.98
CA ALA A 171 17.36 -27.01 -1.90
C ALA A 171 18.89 -26.77 -1.90
N ALA A 172 19.33 -25.52 -1.71
CA ALA A 172 20.73 -25.13 -1.71
C ALA A 172 21.45 -25.35 -0.37
N HIS A 173 20.76 -25.17 0.77
CA HIS A 173 21.35 -25.05 2.10
C HIS A 173 20.72 -25.97 3.16
N GLY A 174 19.65 -26.70 2.82
CA GLY A 174 18.85 -27.49 3.77
C GLY A 174 17.96 -26.59 4.62
N ARG A 175 17.50 -27.11 5.76
CA ARG A 175 16.69 -26.37 6.74
C ARG A 175 17.47 -26.19 8.03
N VAL A 176 17.22 -25.08 8.71
CA VAL A 176 17.60 -24.94 10.11
C VAL A 176 16.54 -25.70 10.93
N PRO A 177 16.93 -26.64 11.82
CA PRO A 177 15.97 -27.41 12.62
C PRO A 177 15.07 -26.50 13.47
N ASP A 178 13.78 -26.85 13.54
CA ASP A 178 12.76 -26.15 14.35
C ASP A 178 12.70 -24.63 14.15
N SER A 179 12.99 -24.19 12.92
CA SER A 179 13.16 -22.78 12.58
C SER A 179 12.50 -22.45 11.23
N GLU A 180 11.86 -21.29 11.16
CA GLU A 180 11.22 -20.77 9.96
C GLU A 180 11.29 -19.25 9.86
N LEU A 181 11.15 -18.72 8.64
CA LEU A 181 11.08 -17.28 8.39
C LEU A 181 9.69 -16.77 8.77
N VAL A 182 9.65 -15.64 9.47
CA VAL A 182 8.42 -14.92 9.79
C VAL A 182 8.55 -13.49 9.26
N VAL A 183 7.49 -12.96 8.65
CA VAL A 183 7.47 -11.57 8.18
C VAL A 183 6.39 -10.81 8.93
N LEU A 184 6.79 -9.71 9.56
CA LEU A 184 5.93 -8.78 10.27
C LEU A 184 5.75 -7.52 9.42
N ALA A 185 4.52 -7.26 8.98
CA ALA A 185 4.19 -6.04 8.26
C ALA A 185 3.86 -4.91 9.25
N LEU A 186 4.32 -3.70 8.95
CA LEU A 186 4.00 -2.48 9.68
C LEU A 186 3.28 -1.48 8.76
N GLY A 187 3.01 -0.29 9.28
CA GLY A 187 2.50 0.84 8.51
C GLY A 187 1.20 0.51 7.78
N ARG A 188 1.13 0.89 6.50
CA ARG A 188 -0.10 0.71 5.71
C ARG A 188 -0.39 -0.73 5.34
N LEU A 189 0.62 -1.59 5.17
CA LEU A 189 0.40 -3.02 4.92
C LEU A 189 -0.12 -3.71 6.19
N GLY A 190 0.49 -3.42 7.33
CA GLY A 190 0.07 -3.94 8.62
C GLY A 190 -1.38 -3.56 8.95
N GLY A 191 -1.75 -2.30 8.69
CA GLY A 191 -3.12 -1.79 8.84
C GLY A 191 -4.08 -2.04 7.68
N ARG A 192 -3.68 -2.80 6.65
CA ARG A 192 -4.52 -3.16 5.49
C ARG A 192 -5.10 -1.96 4.73
N ALA A 193 -4.27 -0.94 4.52
CA ALA A 193 -4.67 0.33 3.93
C ALA A 193 -3.72 0.78 2.80
N LEU A 194 -3.10 -0.14 2.04
CA LEU A 194 -2.24 0.24 0.93
C LEU A 194 -2.95 1.10 -0.12
N THR A 195 -2.21 1.99 -0.76
CA THR A 195 -2.65 2.73 -1.95
C THR A 195 -1.91 2.20 -3.18
N HIS A 196 -2.28 2.69 -4.37
CA HIS A 196 -1.66 2.30 -5.64
C HIS A 196 -0.13 2.45 -5.68
N ALA A 197 0.43 3.38 -4.90
CA ALA A 197 1.84 3.71 -4.84
C ALA A 197 2.41 3.60 -3.42
N SER A 198 1.97 2.61 -2.64
CA SER A 198 2.50 2.35 -1.30
C SER A 198 3.68 1.39 -1.33
N ASP A 199 4.67 1.69 -0.49
CA ASP A 199 5.79 0.80 -0.16
C ASP A 199 5.33 -0.25 0.87
N LEU A 200 6.11 -1.31 1.06
CA LEU A 200 5.87 -2.35 2.05
C LEU A 200 6.85 -2.23 3.22
N ASP A 201 6.34 -1.81 4.39
CA ASP A 201 7.10 -1.75 5.63
C ASP A 201 7.18 -3.16 6.26
N LEU A 202 8.35 -3.81 6.21
CA LEU A 202 8.55 -5.19 6.64
C LEU A 202 9.67 -5.31 7.69
N ILE A 203 9.43 -6.13 8.72
CA ILE A 203 10.45 -6.66 9.63
C ILE A 203 10.54 -8.17 9.39
N TYR A 204 11.76 -8.65 9.17
CA TYR A 204 12.04 -10.08 9.06
C TYR A 204 12.43 -10.62 10.43
N LEU A 205 11.82 -11.74 10.80
CA LEU A 205 12.09 -12.48 12.02
C LEU A 205 12.30 -13.96 11.69
N PHE A 206 12.86 -14.74 12.61
CA PHE A 206 12.86 -16.20 12.51
C PHE A 206 12.66 -16.86 13.88
N THR A 207 12.08 -18.07 13.87
CA THR A 207 11.91 -18.91 15.07
C THR A 207 13.14 -19.76 15.34
N GLY A 208 13.20 -20.45 16.48
CA GLY A 208 14.28 -21.38 16.79
C GLY A 208 15.59 -20.71 17.25
N ASP A 209 16.67 -21.49 17.28
CA ASP A 209 17.94 -21.05 17.88
C ASP A 209 18.88 -20.40 16.86
N HIS A 210 19.32 -19.18 17.15
CA HIS A 210 20.35 -18.44 16.40
C HIS A 210 21.71 -19.15 16.29
N LEU A 211 22.01 -20.12 17.18
CA LEU A 211 23.22 -20.93 17.17
C LEU A 211 23.09 -22.22 16.34
N ALA A 212 21.89 -22.56 15.86
CA ALA A 212 21.67 -23.74 15.03
C ALA A 212 22.34 -23.59 13.65
N GLU A 213 22.49 -24.71 12.95
CA GLU A 213 23.06 -24.79 11.60
C GLU A 213 22.08 -25.51 10.67
N SER A 214 22.04 -25.09 9.40
CA SER A 214 21.19 -25.75 8.40
C SER A 214 21.77 -27.10 7.96
N ASP A 215 20.91 -28.06 7.65
CA ASP A 215 21.27 -29.48 7.45
C ASP A 215 21.59 -29.90 6.01
N GLY A 216 21.76 -28.94 5.10
CA GLY A 216 21.91 -29.22 3.66
C GLY A 216 23.34 -29.31 3.15
N PRO A 217 23.52 -29.40 1.82
CA PRO A 217 24.82 -29.66 1.19
C PRO A 217 25.84 -28.52 1.37
N ARG A 218 25.35 -27.31 1.66
CA ARG A 218 26.16 -26.13 1.97
C ARG A 218 25.61 -25.50 3.25
N PRO A 219 25.91 -26.05 4.43
CA PRO A 219 25.30 -25.62 5.66
C PRO A 219 25.67 -24.17 5.99
N LEU A 220 24.75 -23.47 6.66
CA LEU A 220 24.92 -22.11 7.15
C LEU A 220 24.41 -22.03 8.58
N GLY A 221 25.11 -21.30 9.44
CA GLY A 221 24.56 -20.93 10.75
C GLY A 221 23.27 -20.12 10.59
N ALA A 222 22.29 -20.33 11.47
CA ALA A 222 20.92 -19.83 11.36
C ALA A 222 20.85 -18.32 11.08
N THR A 223 21.63 -17.52 11.81
CA THR A 223 21.70 -16.06 11.60
C THR A 223 22.12 -15.72 10.17
N THR A 224 23.10 -16.44 9.59
CA THR A 224 23.54 -16.20 8.20
C THR A 224 22.52 -16.74 7.19
N TYR A 225 21.92 -17.90 7.48
CA TYR A 225 20.87 -18.51 6.68
C TYR A 225 19.70 -17.53 6.49
N TYR A 226 19.12 -17.05 7.59
CA TYR A 226 17.96 -16.16 7.52
C TYR A 226 18.29 -14.77 7.01
N ASN A 227 19.49 -14.21 7.27
CA ASN A 227 19.86 -12.91 6.70
C ASN A 227 19.90 -12.98 5.17
N ARG A 228 20.51 -14.05 4.61
CA ARG A 228 20.56 -14.25 3.15
C ARG A 228 19.18 -14.55 2.56
N LEU A 229 18.37 -15.33 3.27
CA LEU A 229 16.99 -15.61 2.86
C LEU A 229 16.14 -14.33 2.84
N ALA A 230 16.19 -13.51 3.90
CA ALA A 230 15.47 -12.23 3.96
C ALA A 230 15.91 -11.24 2.87
N GLN A 231 17.21 -11.21 2.54
CA GLN A 231 17.73 -10.44 1.40
C GLN A 231 17.13 -10.92 0.08
N ARG A 232 17.03 -12.24 -0.14
CA ARG A 232 16.45 -12.81 -1.35
C ARG A 232 14.95 -12.58 -1.46
N VAL A 233 14.19 -12.69 -0.36
CA VAL A 233 12.76 -12.35 -0.33
C VAL A 233 12.55 -10.86 -0.61
N THR A 234 13.36 -9.99 0.00
CA THR A 234 13.34 -8.55 -0.32
C THR A 234 13.62 -8.30 -1.79
N ALA A 235 14.61 -9.00 -2.38
CA ALA A 235 14.94 -8.88 -3.79
C ALA A 235 13.81 -9.37 -4.71
N ALA A 236 13.19 -10.52 -4.38
CA ALA A 236 12.04 -11.05 -5.09
C ALA A 236 10.86 -10.06 -5.13
N MET A 237 10.68 -9.28 -4.06
CA MET A 237 9.63 -8.27 -3.93
C MET A 237 9.97 -6.90 -4.55
N SER A 238 11.25 -6.55 -4.73
CA SER A 238 11.64 -5.16 -5.02
C SER A 238 12.54 -4.93 -6.22
N VAL A 239 13.34 -5.93 -6.60
CA VAL A 239 14.25 -5.80 -7.75
C VAL A 239 13.42 -5.88 -9.04
N PRO A 240 13.56 -4.92 -9.96
CA PRO A 240 12.91 -4.97 -11.26
C PRO A 240 13.36 -6.19 -12.07
N THR A 241 12.42 -6.84 -12.74
CA THR A 241 12.70 -7.89 -13.73
C THR A 241 12.24 -7.43 -15.12
N ALA A 242 12.22 -8.32 -16.11
CA ALA A 242 11.65 -8.02 -17.43
C ALA A 242 10.15 -7.63 -17.34
N ALA A 243 9.42 -8.16 -16.36
CA ALA A 243 8.03 -7.80 -16.07
C ALA A 243 7.86 -6.48 -15.27
N GLY A 244 8.97 -5.82 -14.92
CA GLY A 244 9.00 -4.56 -14.18
C GLY A 244 9.20 -4.71 -12.67
N LYS A 245 8.94 -3.63 -11.94
CA LYS A 245 9.07 -3.55 -10.48
C LYS A 245 7.77 -3.94 -9.79
N LEU A 246 7.85 -4.74 -8.72
CA LEU A 246 6.68 -5.20 -7.99
C LEU A 246 6.28 -4.20 -6.87
N TYR A 247 7.09 -4.08 -5.82
CA TYR A 247 6.90 -3.11 -4.73
C TYR A 247 8.24 -2.49 -4.31
N ASP A 248 8.21 -1.32 -3.68
CA ASP A 248 9.30 -0.90 -2.81
C ASP A 248 9.16 -1.59 -1.45
N VAL A 249 10.28 -2.00 -0.85
CA VAL A 249 10.30 -2.63 0.47
C VAL A 249 11.15 -1.79 1.41
N ASP A 250 10.55 -1.34 2.51
CA ASP A 250 11.21 -0.60 3.56
C ASP A 250 11.39 -1.49 4.79
N THR A 251 12.63 -1.64 5.24
CA THR A 251 13.00 -2.45 6.42
C THR A 251 13.58 -1.61 7.54
N ARG A 252 13.44 -0.28 7.49
CA ARG A 252 14.07 0.64 8.44
C ARG A 252 13.45 0.63 9.83
N LEU A 253 12.24 0.08 9.98
CA LEU A 253 11.55 -0.06 11.27
C LEU A 253 11.96 -1.32 12.06
N ARG A 254 12.92 -2.10 11.57
CA ARG A 254 13.47 -3.26 12.30
C ARG A 254 14.34 -2.81 13.49
N PRO A 255 14.61 -3.70 14.47
CA PRO A 255 15.52 -3.40 15.58
C PRO A 255 16.83 -2.75 15.15
N SER A 256 17.19 -1.64 15.79
CA SER A 256 18.38 -0.82 15.49
C SER A 256 18.41 -0.22 14.07
N GLY A 257 17.25 -0.20 13.39
CA GLY A 257 17.06 0.37 12.06
C GLY A 257 18.08 -0.11 11.03
N ALA A 258 18.61 0.81 10.23
CA ALA A 258 19.59 0.50 9.19
C ALA A 258 20.92 -0.09 9.72
N GLN A 259 21.25 0.15 11.00
CA GLN A 259 22.47 -0.34 11.64
C GLN A 259 22.31 -1.74 12.24
N GLY A 260 21.07 -2.21 12.39
CA GLY A 260 20.76 -3.55 12.89
C GLY A 260 20.81 -4.63 11.79
N PRO A 261 20.90 -5.91 12.20
CA PRO A 261 20.78 -7.03 11.28
C PRO A 261 19.43 -6.98 10.54
N LEU A 262 19.37 -7.52 9.33
CA LEU A 262 18.14 -7.50 8.53
C LEU A 262 17.05 -8.38 9.15
N VAL A 263 17.46 -9.48 9.78
CA VAL A 263 16.59 -10.45 10.46
C VAL A 263 17.12 -10.73 11.86
N VAL A 264 16.22 -10.95 12.81
CA VAL A 264 16.53 -11.34 14.19
C VAL A 264 15.66 -12.50 14.65
N THR A 265 16.05 -13.21 15.71
CA THR A 265 15.16 -14.21 16.33
C THR A 265 13.96 -13.54 17.01
N LEU A 266 12.90 -14.30 17.27
CA LEU A 266 11.76 -13.82 18.08
C LEU A 266 12.22 -13.33 19.46
N ASP A 267 13.08 -14.10 20.14
CA ASP A 267 13.63 -13.73 21.45
C ASP A 267 14.45 -12.43 21.40
N SER A 268 15.26 -12.25 20.36
CA SER A 268 16.07 -11.04 20.20
C SER A 268 15.19 -9.83 19.90
N PHE A 269 14.13 -10.01 19.11
CA PHE A 269 13.13 -8.97 18.85
C PHE A 269 12.42 -8.59 20.15
N GLU A 270 11.92 -9.55 20.92
CA GLU A 270 11.25 -9.28 22.19
C GLU A 270 12.17 -8.55 23.17
N ARG A 271 13.40 -9.04 23.36
CA ARG A 271 14.39 -8.41 24.24
C ARG A 271 14.68 -6.96 23.83
N TYR A 272 14.96 -6.73 22.54
CA TYR A 272 15.18 -5.38 22.03
C TYR A 272 13.99 -4.45 22.32
N GLN A 273 12.78 -4.93 22.06
CA GLN A 273 11.57 -4.15 22.28
C GLN A 273 11.30 -3.85 23.76
N ARG A 274 11.78 -4.69 24.69
CA ARG A 274 11.64 -4.47 26.13
C ARG A 274 12.72 -3.55 26.71
N GLU A 275 13.94 -3.66 26.22
CA GLU A 275 15.12 -3.08 26.87
C GLU A 275 15.64 -1.83 26.16
N GLU A 276 15.51 -1.74 24.84
CA GLU A 276 16.19 -0.75 24.01
C GLU A 276 15.26 0.13 23.17
N ALA A 277 14.07 -0.36 22.83
CA ALA A 277 13.17 0.33 21.90
C ALA A 277 12.64 1.67 22.44
N TRP A 278 12.57 2.65 21.54
CA TRP A 278 12.02 3.97 21.83
C TRP A 278 10.49 3.94 21.83
N THR A 279 9.87 4.91 22.52
CA THR A 279 8.40 5.05 22.57
C THR A 279 7.74 5.05 21.19
N TRP A 280 8.35 5.70 20.20
CA TRP A 280 7.81 5.76 18.83
C TRP A 280 7.86 4.39 18.11
N GLU A 281 8.78 3.49 18.48
CA GLU A 281 8.82 2.14 17.91
C GLU A 281 7.63 1.30 18.41
N HIS A 282 7.28 1.43 19.70
CA HIS A 282 6.06 0.83 20.23
C HIS A 282 4.80 1.43 19.59
N MET A 283 4.80 2.73 19.29
CA MET A 283 3.71 3.36 18.52
C MET A 283 3.61 2.75 17.12
N ALA A 284 4.72 2.49 16.43
CA ALA A 284 4.72 1.83 15.13
C ALA A 284 4.23 0.37 15.23
N LEU A 285 4.53 -0.34 16.32
CA LEU A 285 4.04 -1.70 16.57
C LEU A 285 2.52 -1.80 16.72
N LEU A 286 1.82 -0.71 17.03
CA LEU A 286 0.35 -0.71 17.00
C LEU A 286 -0.23 -0.98 15.61
N ARG A 287 0.58 -0.84 14.54
CA ARG A 287 0.19 -1.23 13.17
C ARG A 287 0.76 -2.58 12.74
N ALA A 288 1.41 -3.32 13.63
CA ALA A 288 2.11 -4.55 13.27
C ALA A 288 1.16 -5.74 13.05
N ARG A 289 1.38 -6.50 11.98
CA ARG A 289 0.64 -7.75 11.70
C ARG A 289 1.55 -8.81 11.07
N PRO A 290 1.63 -10.02 11.63
CA PRO A 290 2.34 -11.12 10.98
C PRO A 290 1.65 -11.50 9.67
N VAL A 291 2.38 -11.46 8.55
CA VAL A 291 1.87 -11.69 7.19
C VAL A 291 2.46 -12.92 6.50
N TYR A 292 3.52 -13.51 7.06
CA TYR A 292 4.15 -14.73 6.55
C TYR A 292 4.72 -15.57 7.69
N GLY A 293 4.80 -16.89 7.49
CA GLY A 293 5.16 -17.89 8.49
C GLY A 293 3.96 -18.79 8.87
N SER A 294 4.24 -19.91 9.52
CA SER A 294 3.22 -20.83 10.02
C SER A 294 2.24 -20.15 10.97
N ASP A 295 1.03 -20.71 11.11
CA ASP A 295 0.04 -20.17 12.05
C ASP A 295 0.57 -20.10 13.48
N ALA A 296 1.39 -21.06 13.90
CA ALA A 296 2.02 -21.07 15.21
C ALA A 296 3.02 -19.91 15.37
N ALA A 297 3.95 -19.75 14.42
CA ALA A 297 4.95 -18.69 14.47
C ALA A 297 4.31 -17.30 14.39
N ARG A 298 3.29 -17.13 13.55
CA ARG A 298 2.53 -15.87 13.49
C ARG A 298 1.77 -15.59 14.79
N ALA A 299 1.15 -16.60 15.41
CA ALA A 299 0.48 -16.43 16.69
C ALA A 299 1.46 -16.05 17.81
N GLU A 300 2.67 -16.62 17.80
CA GLU A 300 3.72 -16.27 18.74
C GLU A 300 4.18 -14.82 18.60
N VAL A 301 4.46 -14.35 17.38
CA VAL A 301 4.80 -12.94 17.14
C VAL A 301 3.66 -12.01 17.54
N ALA A 302 2.41 -12.36 17.21
CA ALA A 302 1.25 -11.58 17.62
C ALA A 302 1.13 -11.48 19.16
N ARG A 303 1.40 -12.57 19.88
CA ARG A 303 1.45 -12.57 21.35
C ARG A 303 2.56 -11.67 21.87
N ILE A 304 3.78 -11.78 21.34
CA ILE A 304 4.91 -10.91 21.75
C ILE A 304 4.54 -9.44 21.56
N VAL A 305 3.99 -9.06 20.41
CA VAL A 305 3.56 -7.68 20.14
C VAL A 305 2.47 -7.25 21.12
N ALA A 306 1.45 -8.08 21.36
CA ALA A 306 0.39 -7.78 22.32
C ALA A 306 0.94 -7.56 23.74
N ASP A 307 1.87 -8.42 24.19
CA ASP A 307 2.50 -8.32 25.51
C ASP A 307 3.34 -7.03 25.65
N LEU A 308 4.05 -6.62 24.60
CA LEU A 308 4.81 -5.37 24.55
C LEU A 308 3.89 -4.14 24.59
N LEU A 309 2.76 -4.19 23.89
CA LEU A 309 1.80 -3.09 23.83
C LEU A 309 1.01 -2.95 25.15
N ALA A 310 0.78 -4.05 25.87
CA ALA A 310 0.08 -4.08 27.16
C ALA A 310 0.90 -3.52 28.35
N VAL A 311 2.20 -3.26 28.17
CA VAL A 311 3.04 -2.68 29.24
C VAL A 311 2.51 -1.29 29.65
N PRO A 312 2.21 -1.05 30.94
CA PRO A 312 1.78 0.26 31.41
C PRO A 312 2.83 1.34 31.18
N ARG A 313 2.41 2.53 30.74
CA ARG A 313 3.29 3.67 30.44
C ARG A 313 2.87 4.90 31.22
N GLU A 314 3.84 5.76 31.56
CA GLU A 314 3.56 7.07 32.16
C GLU A 314 2.98 7.99 31.08
N PRO A 315 1.70 8.42 31.17
CA PRO A 315 1.03 9.12 30.09
C PRO A 315 1.71 10.44 29.68
N GLY A 316 2.26 11.19 30.65
CA GLY A 316 2.95 12.45 30.39
C GLY A 316 4.23 12.27 29.58
N LYS A 317 5.05 11.26 29.90
CA LYS A 317 6.25 10.89 29.14
C LYS A 317 5.88 10.44 27.74
N LEU A 318 4.89 9.56 27.62
CA LEU A 318 4.41 9.08 26.32
C LEU A 318 3.98 10.23 25.41
N ALA A 319 3.17 11.17 25.92
CA ALA A 319 2.72 12.33 25.16
C ALA A 319 3.89 13.27 24.76
N ARG A 320 4.86 13.49 25.66
CA ARG A 320 6.08 14.27 25.37
C ARG A 320 6.92 13.63 24.27
N ASP A 321 7.24 12.35 24.41
CA ASP A 321 8.05 11.60 23.45
C ASP A 321 7.40 11.59 22.05
N ALA A 322 6.08 11.39 22.00
CA ALA A 322 5.31 11.43 20.76
C ALA A 322 5.31 12.83 20.12
N ALA A 323 5.12 13.90 20.92
CA ALA A 323 5.16 15.26 20.41
C ALA A 323 6.55 15.65 19.86
N GLU A 324 7.63 15.26 20.54
CA GLU A 324 9.01 15.48 20.08
C GLU A 324 9.26 14.76 18.74
N MET A 325 8.87 13.49 18.66
CA MET A 325 9.04 12.71 17.43
C MET A 325 8.21 13.30 16.27
N ARG A 326 6.97 13.71 16.53
CA ARG A 326 6.12 14.35 15.51
C ARG A 326 6.74 15.66 15.00
N GLY A 327 7.34 16.45 15.89
CA GLY A 327 8.08 17.67 15.55
C GLY A 327 9.30 17.37 14.67
N LYS A 328 10.12 16.38 15.05
CA LYS A 328 11.26 15.91 14.24
C LYS A 328 10.82 15.46 12.85
N MET A 329 9.73 14.69 12.73
CA MET A 329 9.18 14.28 11.45
C MET A 329 8.76 15.47 10.59
N ALA A 330 8.08 16.46 11.18
CA ALA A 330 7.65 17.67 10.48
C ALA A 330 8.83 18.46 9.89
N ALA A 331 9.92 18.56 10.66
CA ALA A 331 11.12 19.29 10.25
C ALA A 331 11.88 18.59 9.11
N HIS A 332 11.96 17.26 9.14
CA HIS A 332 12.67 16.48 8.10
C HIS A 332 11.86 16.29 6.82
N LYS A 333 10.52 16.22 6.94
CA LYS A 333 9.61 16.00 5.81
C LYS A 333 8.44 16.98 5.90
N PRO A 334 8.65 18.25 5.54
CA PRO A 334 7.60 19.26 5.58
C PRO A 334 6.46 18.91 4.62
N ALA A 335 5.25 19.34 4.99
CA ALA A 335 4.05 19.09 4.20
C ALA A 335 4.13 19.74 2.82
N LYS A 336 3.73 19.00 1.78
CA LYS A 336 3.70 19.49 0.40
C LYS A 336 2.38 20.19 0.09
N GLY A 337 2.24 21.43 0.55
CA GLY A 337 1.09 22.28 0.23
C GLY A 337 -0.22 21.90 0.95
N PRO A 338 -1.35 22.53 0.58
CA PRO A 338 -2.60 22.43 1.32
C PRO A 338 -3.26 21.04 1.27
N LEU A 339 -2.99 20.27 0.23
CA LEU A 339 -3.55 18.92 0.00
C LEU A 339 -2.59 17.80 0.44
N ASP A 340 -1.59 18.08 1.27
CA ASP A 340 -0.82 17.01 1.92
C ASP A 340 -1.66 16.35 3.03
N ILE A 341 -2.50 15.41 2.61
CA ILE A 341 -3.42 14.66 3.47
C ILE A 341 -2.70 13.90 4.59
N LYS A 342 -1.42 13.55 4.39
CA LYS A 342 -0.63 12.82 5.37
C LYS A 342 0.07 13.75 6.35
N GLY A 343 0.94 14.61 5.84
CA GLY A 343 1.92 15.36 6.64
C GLY A 343 1.44 16.73 7.13
N GLY A 344 0.36 17.28 6.55
CA GLY A 344 -0.20 18.57 6.95
C GLY A 344 -0.72 18.58 8.38
N PRO A 345 -0.80 19.76 9.05
CA PRO A 345 -1.45 19.90 10.36
C PRO A 345 -2.87 19.32 10.39
N GLY A 346 -3.21 18.46 11.35
CA GLY A 346 -4.49 17.76 11.38
C GLY A 346 -4.63 16.65 10.33
N GLY A 347 -3.55 16.31 9.62
CA GLY A 347 -3.54 15.23 8.63
C GLY A 347 -3.51 13.83 9.26
N LEU A 348 -3.42 12.81 8.41
CA LEU A 348 -3.42 11.41 8.85
C LEU A 348 -2.27 11.06 9.79
N VAL A 349 -1.11 11.72 9.68
CA VAL A 349 -0.01 11.51 10.64
C VAL A 349 -0.38 12.03 12.03
N ASP A 350 -1.02 13.20 12.14
CA ASP A 350 -1.46 13.72 13.45
C ASP A 350 -2.53 12.80 14.06
N LEU A 351 -3.44 12.28 13.24
CA LEU A 351 -4.44 11.29 13.66
C LEU A 351 -3.78 10.03 14.20
N GLU A 352 -2.80 9.46 13.49
CA GLU A 352 -2.11 8.26 13.94
C GLU A 352 -1.37 8.49 15.25
N PHE A 353 -0.71 9.65 15.43
CA PHE A 353 -0.04 10.00 16.68
C PHE A 353 -1.04 10.12 17.84
N ALA A 354 -2.14 10.84 17.65
CA ALA A 354 -3.19 10.98 18.65
C ALA A 354 -3.76 9.61 19.06
N MET A 355 -4.14 8.80 18.06
CA MET A 355 -4.67 7.45 18.25
C MET A 355 -3.68 6.55 19.01
N GLN A 356 -2.42 6.51 18.57
CA GLN A 356 -1.40 5.63 19.14
C GLN A 356 -1.05 6.02 20.57
N VAL A 357 -0.96 7.32 20.88
CA VAL A 357 -0.78 7.78 22.27
C VAL A 357 -1.94 7.34 23.14
N THR A 358 -3.19 7.53 22.70
CA THR A 358 -4.36 7.09 23.48
C THR A 358 -4.40 5.58 23.66
N GLN A 359 -4.10 4.79 22.61
CA GLN A 359 -4.03 3.33 22.67
C GLN A 359 -2.99 2.85 23.70
N LEU A 360 -1.78 3.42 23.67
CA LEU A 360 -0.70 3.05 24.59
C LEU A 360 -0.94 3.55 26.02
N ALA A 361 -1.54 4.74 26.20
CA ALA A 361 -1.85 5.28 27.51
C ALA A 361 -2.97 4.50 28.22
N THR A 362 -3.96 4.02 27.46
CA THR A 362 -5.12 3.31 28.00
C THR A 362 -4.96 1.79 28.02
N GLY A 363 -4.03 1.25 27.24
CA GLY A 363 -3.86 -0.20 27.04
C GLY A 363 -5.02 -0.85 26.27
N GLN A 364 -5.80 -0.06 25.51
CA GLN A 364 -7.03 -0.52 24.85
C GLN A 364 -7.00 -0.30 23.34
N CYS A 365 -7.87 -1.02 22.63
CA CYS A 365 -8.15 -0.85 21.21
C CYS A 365 -6.93 -1.04 20.28
N HIS A 366 -6.03 -1.98 20.58
CA HIS A 366 -4.79 -2.25 19.82
C HIS A 366 -5.01 -3.01 18.49
N ASP A 367 -5.99 -2.58 17.69
CA ASP A 367 -6.23 -3.16 16.36
C ASP A 367 -5.35 -2.49 15.29
N PRO A 368 -4.53 -3.22 14.50
CA PRO A 368 -3.70 -2.65 13.45
C PRO A 368 -4.46 -1.89 12.35
N ASN A 369 -5.75 -2.14 12.15
CA ASN A 369 -6.59 -1.36 11.25
C ASN A 369 -7.07 -0.08 11.95
N ILE A 370 -6.82 1.09 11.34
CA ILE A 370 -7.13 2.39 11.95
C ILE A 370 -8.64 2.56 12.16
N ALA A 371 -9.47 2.16 11.20
CA ALA A 371 -10.92 2.29 11.33
C ALA A 371 -11.47 1.41 12.46
N ALA A 372 -10.97 0.18 12.60
CA ALA A 372 -11.35 -0.72 13.69
C ALA A 372 -10.89 -0.19 15.06
N ALA A 373 -9.65 0.31 15.15
CA ALA A 373 -9.14 0.94 16.36
C ALA A 373 -9.98 2.15 16.78
N LEU A 374 -10.27 3.06 15.84
CA LEU A 374 -11.12 4.24 16.09
C LEU A 374 -12.55 3.84 16.49
N ALA A 375 -13.14 2.81 15.88
CA ALA A 375 -14.46 2.31 16.26
C ALA A 375 -14.48 1.79 17.70
N CYS A 376 -13.47 1.02 18.11
CA CYS A 376 -13.30 0.58 19.49
C CYS A 376 -13.14 1.77 20.44
N MET A 377 -12.29 2.75 20.08
CA MET A 377 -12.05 3.94 20.89
C MET A 377 -13.30 4.80 21.04
N LYS A 378 -14.10 4.92 19.98
CA LYS A 378 -15.39 5.64 20.00
C LYS A 378 -16.37 4.97 20.96
N ALA A 379 -16.48 3.64 20.90
CA ALA A 379 -17.31 2.88 21.83
C ALA A 379 -16.84 3.02 23.30
N ALA A 380 -15.54 3.18 23.52
CA ALA A 380 -14.94 3.38 24.84
C ALA A 380 -14.93 4.85 25.31
N GLY A 381 -15.38 5.80 24.48
CA GLY A 381 -15.33 7.24 24.81
C GLY A 381 -13.92 7.83 24.86
N LEU A 382 -12.97 7.22 24.14
CA LEU A 382 -11.55 7.60 24.12
C LEU A 382 -11.17 8.53 22.96
N VAL A 383 -12.11 8.80 22.05
CA VAL A 383 -11.92 9.65 20.88
C VAL A 383 -13.20 10.46 20.61
N PRO A 384 -13.10 11.72 20.15
CA PRO A 384 -14.25 12.46 19.65
C PRO A 384 -14.96 11.69 18.51
N ALA A 385 -16.29 11.80 18.44
CA ALA A 385 -17.09 11.00 17.52
C ALA A 385 -16.80 11.35 16.04
N GLU A 386 -16.46 12.61 15.81
CA GLU A 386 -16.19 13.28 14.54
C GLU A 386 -14.87 12.83 13.91
N VAL A 387 -13.88 12.44 14.73
CA VAL A 387 -12.57 11.96 14.25
C VAL A 387 -12.69 10.69 13.42
N CYS A 388 -13.67 9.83 13.71
CA CYS A 388 -13.92 8.62 12.90
C CYS A 388 -14.32 8.98 11.47
N ASP A 389 -15.18 9.98 11.32
CA ASP A 389 -15.66 10.45 10.01
C ASP A 389 -14.56 11.23 9.29
N ALA A 390 -13.80 12.04 10.03
CA ALA A 390 -12.60 12.73 9.55
C ALA A 390 -11.57 11.76 8.97
N HIS A 391 -11.27 10.66 9.68
CA HIS A 391 -10.41 9.59 9.16
C HIS A 391 -10.97 9.00 7.86
N GLY A 392 -12.25 8.65 7.85
CA GLY A 392 -12.91 8.07 6.68
C GLY A 392 -12.82 8.96 5.44
N LEU A 393 -12.98 10.27 5.61
CA LEU A 393 -12.83 11.26 4.53
C LEU A 393 -11.37 11.34 4.04
N LEU A 394 -10.43 11.62 4.95
CA LEU A 394 -9.02 11.81 4.60
C LEU A 394 -8.39 10.54 4.01
N ALA A 395 -8.76 9.35 4.50
CA ALA A 395 -8.27 8.09 3.97
C ALA A 395 -8.77 7.85 2.53
N ARG A 396 -10.04 8.16 2.22
CA ARG A 396 -10.57 8.09 0.84
C ARG A 396 -9.89 9.09 -0.08
N MET A 397 -9.75 10.34 0.38
CA MET A 397 -9.02 11.37 -0.36
C MET A 397 -7.60 10.92 -0.70
N LEU A 398 -6.87 10.35 0.28
CA LEU A 398 -5.51 9.86 0.05
C LEU A 398 -5.46 8.75 -1.02
N VAL A 399 -6.39 7.79 -0.98
CA VAL A 399 -6.45 6.71 -1.98
C VAL A 399 -6.68 7.29 -3.38
N MET A 400 -7.64 8.20 -3.51
CA MET A 400 -7.99 8.81 -4.80
C MET A 400 -6.88 9.71 -5.33
N LEU A 401 -6.33 10.61 -4.50
CA LEU A 401 -5.27 11.54 -4.91
C LEU A 401 -4.00 10.81 -5.33
N ARG A 402 -3.68 9.65 -4.75
CA ARG A 402 -2.54 8.82 -5.19
C ARG A 402 -2.67 8.31 -6.63
N LEU A 403 -3.88 8.30 -7.19
CA LEU A 403 -4.16 7.89 -8.56
C LEU A 403 -4.35 9.09 -9.51
N THR A 404 -5.07 10.11 -9.04
CA THR A 404 -5.50 11.24 -9.87
C THR A 404 -4.49 12.40 -9.86
N ALA A 405 -3.71 12.55 -8.79
CA ALA A 405 -2.81 13.68 -8.56
C ALA A 405 -1.73 13.36 -7.51
N PRO A 406 -0.77 12.45 -7.79
CA PRO A 406 0.19 12.00 -6.78
C PRO A 406 1.08 13.11 -6.20
N GLU A 407 1.25 14.23 -6.91
CA GLU A 407 2.06 15.38 -6.49
C GLU A 407 1.23 16.65 -6.21
N GLY A 408 -0.10 16.57 -6.04
CA GLY A 408 -0.89 17.75 -5.67
C GLY A 408 -2.39 17.64 -5.92
N GLU A 409 -2.94 18.65 -6.58
CA GLU A 409 -4.36 18.74 -6.89
C GLU A 409 -4.68 18.09 -8.25
N PRO A 410 -5.85 17.43 -8.41
CA PRO A 410 -6.30 16.98 -9.71
C PRO A 410 -6.39 18.13 -10.72
N ALA A 411 -5.76 17.95 -11.88
CA ALA A 411 -5.59 18.99 -12.89
C ALA A 411 -6.92 19.41 -13.56
N THR A 412 -7.90 18.50 -13.65
CA THR A 412 -9.15 18.73 -14.38
C THR A 412 -10.36 18.79 -13.45
N ALA A 413 -11.40 19.53 -13.86
CA ALA A 413 -12.64 19.63 -13.09
C ALA A 413 -13.32 18.28 -12.86
N ALA A 414 -13.32 17.35 -13.85
CA ALA A 414 -13.87 16.02 -13.60
C ALA A 414 -12.99 15.15 -12.70
N ALA A 415 -11.66 15.27 -12.75
CA ALA A 415 -10.84 14.54 -11.80
C ALA A 415 -11.15 15.00 -10.37
N ARG A 416 -11.33 16.31 -10.15
CA ARG A 416 -11.80 16.86 -8.86
C ARG A 416 -13.20 16.36 -8.49
N GLN A 417 -14.14 16.33 -9.45
CA GLN A 417 -15.48 15.81 -9.22
C GLN A 417 -15.48 14.31 -8.87
N LEU A 418 -14.62 13.52 -9.52
CA LEU A 418 -14.44 12.10 -9.22
C LEU A 418 -13.97 11.92 -7.77
N VAL A 419 -12.95 12.67 -7.36
CA VAL A 419 -12.43 12.61 -5.98
C VAL A 419 -13.50 13.01 -4.97
N ALA A 420 -14.23 14.12 -5.23
CA ALA A 420 -15.34 14.56 -4.38
C ALA A 420 -16.43 13.48 -4.24
N SER A 421 -16.91 12.94 -5.35
CA SER A 421 -17.96 11.92 -5.37
C SER A 421 -17.51 10.64 -4.64
N ALA A 422 -16.27 10.21 -4.84
CA ALA A 422 -15.68 9.06 -4.15
C ALA A 422 -15.51 9.27 -2.64
N CYS A 423 -15.48 10.54 -2.19
CA CYS A 423 -15.45 10.92 -0.77
C CYS A 423 -16.84 11.20 -0.20
N GLY A 424 -17.92 11.04 -0.98
CA GLY A 424 -19.30 11.31 -0.55
C GLY A 424 -19.73 12.78 -0.66
N GLU A 425 -18.90 13.62 -1.28
CA GLU A 425 -19.12 15.06 -1.37
C GLU A 425 -19.66 15.46 -2.76
N PRO A 426 -20.59 16.43 -2.85
CA PRO A 426 -21.27 16.78 -4.10
C PRO A 426 -20.35 17.47 -5.12
N GLY A 427 -19.24 18.04 -4.67
CA GLY A 427 -18.30 18.76 -5.51
C GLY A 427 -17.00 19.11 -4.80
N TRP A 428 -16.03 19.60 -5.58
CA TRP A 428 -14.69 19.92 -5.07
C TRP A 428 -14.68 20.98 -3.95
N PRO A 429 -15.43 22.10 -4.04
CA PRO A 429 -15.45 23.08 -2.96
C PRO A 429 -15.98 22.51 -1.63
N GLN A 430 -16.99 21.63 -1.70
CA GLN A 430 -17.55 20.97 -0.52
C GLN A 430 -16.56 19.97 0.06
N LEU A 431 -15.87 19.21 -0.80
CA LEU A 431 -14.80 18.32 -0.35
C LEU A 431 -13.66 19.09 0.34
N LEU A 432 -13.25 20.25 -0.18
CA LEU A 432 -12.23 21.06 0.48
C LEU A 432 -12.69 21.58 1.85
N ALA A 433 -13.95 22.03 1.96
CA ALA A 433 -14.51 22.44 3.24
C ALA A 433 -14.60 21.28 4.24
N ALA A 434 -15.03 20.09 3.80
CA ALA A 434 -15.09 18.88 4.62
C ALA A 434 -13.69 18.42 5.04
N HIS A 435 -12.70 18.53 4.14
CA HIS A 435 -11.30 18.26 4.43
C HIS A 435 -10.75 19.19 5.52
N ASP A 436 -11.01 20.50 5.43
CA ASP A 436 -10.53 21.46 6.41
C ASP A 436 -11.19 21.23 7.78
N ALA A 437 -12.50 20.94 7.80
CA ALA A 437 -13.21 20.53 9.02
C ALA A 437 -12.62 19.25 9.63
N ALA A 438 -12.41 18.21 8.82
CA ALA A 438 -11.81 16.95 9.26
C ALA A 438 -10.41 17.16 9.86
N ARG A 439 -9.60 18.02 9.25
CA ARG A 439 -8.28 18.37 9.78
C ARG A 439 -8.36 19.14 11.10
N GLN A 440 -9.36 20.02 11.24
CA GLN A 440 -9.57 20.75 12.49
C GLN A 440 -9.90 19.80 13.64
N GLU A 441 -10.82 18.85 13.45
CA GLU A 441 -11.17 17.84 14.47
C GLU A 441 -9.95 17.03 14.93
N ILE A 442 -9.11 16.61 13.98
CA ILE A 442 -7.87 15.87 14.28
C ILE A 442 -6.85 16.76 14.99
N ALA A 443 -6.70 18.01 14.54
CA ALA A 443 -5.78 18.96 15.15
C ALA A 443 -6.16 19.26 16.61
N ASP A 444 -7.46 19.42 16.89
CA ASP A 444 -7.98 19.68 18.23
C ASP A 444 -7.79 18.46 19.14
N TRP A 445 -8.06 17.25 18.63
CA TRP A 445 -7.81 16.02 19.39
C TRP A 445 -6.31 15.84 19.69
N TRP A 446 -5.43 16.07 18.70
CA TRP A 446 -3.99 15.98 18.91
C TRP A 446 -3.49 17.05 19.89
N ALA A 447 -4.03 18.27 19.82
CA ALA A 447 -3.71 19.36 20.74
C ALA A 447 -4.12 19.04 22.19
N ALA A 448 -5.23 18.33 22.39
CA ALA A 448 -5.69 17.91 23.72
C ALA A 448 -4.80 16.83 24.36
N ILE A 449 -4.07 16.05 23.55
CA ILE A 449 -3.19 14.96 24.01
C ILE A 449 -1.77 15.45 24.27
N ARG A 450 -1.23 16.24 23.35
CA ARG A 450 0.18 16.66 23.41
C ARG A 450 0.39 17.73 24.49
N PRO A 451 1.60 17.81 25.08
CA PRO A 451 1.93 18.92 25.97
C PRO A 451 1.78 20.27 25.25
N PRO A 452 1.42 21.35 25.96
CA PRO A 452 1.44 22.69 25.38
C PRO A 452 2.82 22.96 24.78
N GLN A 453 2.87 23.52 23.58
CA GLN A 453 4.14 24.01 23.04
C GLN A 453 4.64 25.10 23.99
N GLN A 454 5.80 24.90 24.60
CA GLN A 454 6.52 26.01 25.21
C GLN A 454 6.84 26.96 24.05
N GLU A 455 6.28 28.17 24.08
CA GLU A 455 6.73 29.25 23.21
C GLU A 455 8.24 29.32 23.38
N VAL A 456 8.98 29.01 22.31
CA VAL A 456 10.41 29.28 22.28
C VAL A 456 10.47 30.81 22.30
N GLU A 457 10.71 31.40 23.46
CA GLU A 457 11.17 32.78 23.57
C GLU A 457 12.45 32.88 22.72
N GLY A 458 12.30 33.42 21.51
CA GLY A 458 13.34 33.59 20.51
C GLY A 458 13.10 34.84 19.70
#